data_AF-B7PWQ1-F1
#
_entry.id   AF-B7PWQ1-F1
#
_cell.length_a   1.000
_cell.length_b   1.000
_cell.length_c   1.000
_cell.angle_alpha   90.00
_cell.angle_beta   90.00
_cell.angle_gamma   90.00
#
_symmetry.space_group_name_H-M   'P 1'
#
loop_
_entity.id
_entity.type
_entity.pdbx_description
1 polymer ?
#
loop_
_entity_poly.entity_id
_entity_poly.type
_entity_poly.pdbx_seq_one_letter_code
_entity_poly.pdbx_strand_id
1 'polypeptide(L)'
;MTLRDDGTYDWDMEGLQRHALLVMQGLEAAVENLDDSRVLADILYELGRKHARFNVHEDMFDKLWHALKFGLEDALQDRFNREVAQAWFIIFRFLSRKIIEGMLEHRAKMAEEKAKQEIGDKPDKITDKGKPR
;
A
#
# COMPACT_ATOMS: atom_id res chain seq x y z
N MET A 1 6.55 14.64 -8.45
CA MET A 1 7.82 15.31 -8.08
C MET A 1 8.61 15.51 -9.35
N THR A 2 9.00 16.73 -9.63
CA THR A 2 9.78 17.10 -10.82
C THR A 2 11.02 17.85 -10.36
N LEU A 3 12.20 17.40 -10.77
CA LEU A 3 13.44 18.11 -10.47
C LEU A 3 13.48 19.39 -11.31
N ARG A 4 13.66 20.54 -10.66
CA ARG A 4 13.85 21.84 -11.29
C ARG A 4 15.31 22.05 -11.66
N ASP A 5 15.55 22.98 -12.58
CA ASP A 5 16.90 23.34 -13.06
C ASP A 5 17.82 23.88 -11.94
N ASP A 6 17.23 24.43 -10.87
CA ASP A 6 17.96 24.95 -9.71
C ASP A 6 18.31 23.87 -8.66
N GLY A 7 18.05 22.60 -8.97
CA GLY A 7 18.29 21.47 -8.07
C GLY A 7 17.24 21.29 -6.97
N THR A 8 16.19 22.13 -6.95
CA THR A 8 15.05 21.96 -6.06
C THR A 8 14.02 21.00 -6.66
N TYR A 9 13.13 20.49 -5.82
CA TYR A 9 12.06 19.62 -6.28
C TYR A 9 10.73 20.37 -6.26
N ASP A 10 10.01 20.24 -7.36
CA ASP A 10 8.61 20.60 -7.44
C ASP A 10 7.77 19.42 -6.93
N TRP A 11 7.14 19.63 -5.78
CA TRP A 11 6.28 18.65 -5.14
C TRP A 11 4.83 18.90 -5.55
N ASP A 12 4.12 17.81 -5.86
CA ASP A 12 2.68 17.88 -6.08
C ASP A 12 1.97 18.05 -4.72
N MET A 13 1.91 19.31 -4.27
CA MET A 13 1.32 19.65 -2.98
C MET A 13 -0.19 19.41 -2.95
N GLU A 14 -0.87 19.60 -4.08
CA GLU A 14 -2.31 19.36 -4.17
C GLU A 14 -2.61 17.85 -4.06
N GLY A 15 -1.87 17.02 -4.81
CA GLY A 15 -1.97 15.57 -4.71
C GLY A 15 -1.63 15.05 -3.32
N LEU A 16 -0.61 15.62 -2.68
CA LEU A 16 -0.24 15.29 -1.30
C LEU A 16 -1.38 15.63 -0.32
N GLN A 17 -1.94 16.83 -0.39
CA GLN A 17 -3.02 17.25 0.50
C GLN A 17 -4.28 16.39 0.32
N ARG A 18 -4.61 16.07 -0.94
CA ARG A 18 -5.73 15.17 -1.27
C ARG A 18 -5.51 13.78 -0.68
N HIS A 19 -4.30 13.23 -0.81
CA HIS A 19 -3.97 11.93 -0.26
C HIS A 19 -4.01 11.93 1.27
N ALA A 20 -3.49 12.97 1.92
CA ALA A 20 -3.55 13.12 3.37
C ALA A 20 -5.00 13.09 3.89
N LEU A 21 -5.93 13.77 3.21
CA LEU A 21 -7.35 13.73 3.56
C LEU A 21 -7.94 12.31 3.47
N LEU A 22 -7.62 11.57 2.40
CA LEU A 22 -8.08 10.19 2.23
C LEU A 22 -7.54 9.26 3.33
N VAL A 23 -6.30 9.47 3.76
CA VAL A 23 -5.71 8.72 4.89
C VAL A 23 -6.49 9.00 6.17
N MET A 24 -6.80 10.27 6.46
CA MET A 24 -7.57 10.64 7.64
C MET A 24 -9.01 10.08 7.61
N GLN A 25 -9.66 10.07 6.45
CA GLN A 25 -10.97 9.42 6.27
C GLN A 25 -10.91 7.91 6.51
N GLY A 26 -9.82 7.25 6.11
CA GLY A 26 -9.58 5.84 6.42
C GLY A 26 -9.45 5.58 7.92
N LEU A 27 -8.79 6.49 8.65
CA LEU A 27 -8.70 6.44 10.12
C LEU A 27 -10.05 6.69 10.80
N GLU A 28 -10.82 7.67 10.32
CA GLU A 28 -12.18 7.95 10.78
C GLU A 28 -13.08 6.73 10.64
N ALA A 29 -13.13 6.13 9.44
CA ALA A 29 -13.89 4.91 9.21
C ALA A 29 -13.47 3.76 10.14
N ALA A 30 -12.19 3.65 10.49
CA ALA A 30 -11.71 2.65 11.43
C ALA A 30 -12.24 2.87 12.85
N VAL A 31 -12.28 4.13 13.30
CA VAL A 31 -12.81 4.51 14.61
C VAL A 31 -14.33 4.32 14.66
N GLU A 32 -15.05 4.64 13.58
CA GLU A 32 -16.51 4.47 13.51
C GLU A 32 -16.95 3.00 13.47
N ASN A 33 -16.08 2.09 13.01
CA ASN A 33 -16.39 0.67 12.82
C ASN A 33 -15.60 -0.25 13.76
N LEU A 34 -15.26 0.22 14.97
CA LEU A 34 -14.51 -0.58 15.96
C LEU A 34 -15.23 -1.88 16.36
N ASP A 35 -16.56 -1.87 16.43
CA ASP A 35 -17.37 -3.02 16.83
C ASP A 35 -17.61 -4.03 15.70
N ASP A 36 -17.60 -3.59 14.44
CA ASP A 36 -17.76 -4.45 13.26
C ASP A 36 -16.86 -4.01 12.10
N SER A 37 -15.63 -4.50 12.11
CA SER A 37 -14.59 -4.12 11.14
C SER A 37 -14.56 -5.00 9.89
N ARG A 38 -15.50 -5.94 9.72
CA ARG A 38 -15.45 -6.93 8.61
C ARG A 38 -15.55 -6.28 7.24
N VAL A 39 -16.55 -5.41 7.07
CA VAL A 39 -16.76 -4.68 5.81
C VAL A 39 -15.58 -3.75 5.52
N LEU A 40 -15.08 -3.06 6.55
CA LEU A 40 -13.90 -2.20 6.42
C LEU A 40 -12.66 -3.01 6.01
N ALA A 41 -12.45 -4.19 6.57
CA ALA A 41 -11.32 -5.06 6.23
C ALA A 41 -11.31 -5.43 4.74
N ASP A 42 -12.47 -5.78 4.16
CA ASP A 42 -12.60 -6.11 2.74
C ASP A 42 -12.32 -4.89 1.84
N ILE A 43 -12.81 -3.71 2.23
CA ILE A 43 -12.55 -2.44 1.52
C ILE A 43 -11.06 -2.12 1.52
N LEU A 44 -10.39 -2.24 2.67
CA LEU A 44 -8.96 -1.97 2.81
C LEU A 44 -8.10 -2.96 2.01
N TYR A 45 -8.53 -4.21 1.95
CA TYR A 45 -7.88 -5.22 1.13
C TYR A 45 -7.93 -4.85 -0.36
N GLU A 46 -9.09 -4.46 -0.91
CA GLU A 46 -9.18 -4.03 -2.31
C GLU A 46 -8.40 -2.71 -2.55
N LEU A 47 -8.40 -1.80 -1.56
CA LEU A 47 -7.56 -0.61 -1.58
C LEU A 47 -6.06 -0.97 -1.66
N GLY A 48 -5.63 -2.05 -1.00
CA GLY A 48 -4.29 -2.63 -1.10
C GLY A 48 -3.88 -2.96 -2.52
N ARG A 49 -4.79 -3.51 -3.34
CA ARG A 49 -4.49 -3.81 -4.75
C ARG A 49 -4.18 -2.56 -5.56
N LYS A 50 -4.82 -1.42 -5.23
CA LYS A 50 -4.49 -0.11 -5.82
C LYS A 50 -3.11 0.36 -5.38
N HIS A 51 -2.77 0.22 -4.09
CA HIS A 51 -1.44 0.57 -3.57
C HIS A 51 -0.32 -0.23 -4.23
N ALA A 52 -0.56 -1.52 -4.51
CA ALA A 52 0.40 -2.33 -5.27
C ALA A 52 0.61 -1.79 -6.70
N ARG A 53 -0.45 -1.34 -7.39
CA ARG A 53 -0.34 -0.71 -8.72
C ARG A 53 0.39 0.63 -8.69
N PHE A 54 0.33 1.35 -7.57
CA PHE A 54 1.12 2.56 -7.34
C PHE A 54 2.56 2.29 -6.90
N ASN A 55 2.99 1.02 -6.89
CA ASN A 55 4.33 0.59 -6.45
C ASN A 55 4.69 1.01 -5.01
N VAL A 56 3.68 1.19 -4.15
CA VAL A 56 3.91 1.47 -2.72
C VAL A 56 4.53 0.26 -2.06
N HIS A 57 5.62 0.41 -1.30
CA HIS A 57 6.28 -0.70 -0.63
C HIS A 57 5.88 -0.78 0.85
N GLU A 58 5.96 -1.96 1.44
CA GLU A 58 5.44 -2.30 2.77
C GLU A 58 6.14 -1.49 3.87
N ASP A 59 7.45 -1.23 3.72
CA ASP A 59 8.26 -0.41 4.61
C ASP A 59 7.85 1.08 4.62
N MET A 60 7.09 1.53 3.61
CA MET A 60 6.57 2.89 3.57
C MET A 60 5.50 3.14 4.64
N PHE A 61 4.82 2.09 5.11
CA PHE A 61 3.83 2.21 6.19
C PHE A 61 4.49 2.54 7.53
N ASP A 62 5.71 2.07 7.79
CA ASP A 62 6.46 2.46 8.99
C ASP A 62 6.81 3.95 8.97
N LYS A 63 7.17 4.47 7.79
CA LYS A 63 7.42 5.92 7.59
C LYS A 63 6.14 6.73 7.79
N LEU A 64 5.02 6.25 7.26
CA LEU A 64 3.71 6.86 7.43
C LEU A 64 3.29 6.88 8.90
N TRP A 65 3.54 5.80 9.65
CA TRP A 65 3.26 5.75 11.08
C TRP A 65 4.01 6.84 11.84
N HIS A 66 5.31 7.02 11.58
CA HIS A 66 6.09 8.05 12.25
C HIS A 66 5.54 9.45 11.98
N ALA A 67 5.16 9.74 10.73
CA ALA A 67 4.57 11.03 10.37
C ALA A 67 3.19 11.24 11.02
N LEU A 68 2.32 10.23 10.99
CA LEU A 68 1.00 10.28 11.61
C LEU A 68 1.10 10.44 13.13
N LYS A 69 1.97 9.65 13.77
CA LYS A 69 2.20 9.73 15.22
C LYS A 69 2.68 11.11 15.62
N PHE A 70 3.63 11.70 14.87
CA PHE A 70 4.08 13.06 15.12
C PHE A 70 2.91 14.07 15.05
N GLY A 71 2.05 13.95 14.02
CA GLY A 71 0.86 14.79 13.93
C GLY A 71 -0.15 14.58 15.06
N LEU A 72 -0.32 13.35 15.55
CA LEU A 72 -1.18 13.05 16.70
C LEU A 72 -0.60 13.59 18.01
N GLU A 73 0.71 13.50 18.20
CA GLU A 73 1.42 14.09 19.35
C GLU A 73 1.21 15.61 19.38
N ASP A 74 1.38 16.27 18.24
CA ASP A 74 1.16 17.71 18.12
C ASP A 74 -0.33 18.11 18.29
N ALA A 75 -1.27 17.33 17.76
CA ALA A 75 -2.68 17.67 17.86
C ALA A 75 -3.27 17.42 19.26
N LEU A 76 -2.81 16.36 19.95
CA LEU A 76 -3.39 15.91 21.21
C LEU A 76 -2.59 16.38 22.44
N GLN A 77 -1.33 16.77 22.26
CA GLN A 77 -0.44 17.29 23.30
C GLN A 77 -0.44 16.36 24.53
N ASP A 78 -0.66 16.88 25.74
CA ASP A 78 -0.68 16.11 26.99
C ASP A 78 -1.71 14.95 27.01
N ARG A 79 -2.71 14.98 26.12
CA ARG A 79 -3.69 13.89 25.99
C ARG A 79 -3.14 12.70 25.19
N PHE A 80 -2.03 12.84 24.46
CA PHE A 80 -1.35 11.74 23.80
C PHE A 80 -0.51 10.92 24.79
N ASN A 81 -1.18 10.36 25.79
CA ASN A 81 -0.55 9.49 26.77
C ASN A 81 -0.25 8.11 26.16
N ARG A 82 0.42 7.24 26.95
CA ARG A 82 0.82 5.90 26.50
C ARG A 82 -0.35 5.05 26.00
N GLU A 83 -1.49 5.11 26.68
CA GLU A 83 -2.67 4.32 26.34
C GLU A 83 -3.28 4.80 25.02
N VAL A 84 -3.41 6.12 24.84
CA VAL A 84 -3.89 6.74 23.60
C VAL A 84 -2.95 6.43 22.43
N ALA A 85 -1.64 6.55 22.64
CA ALA A 85 -0.64 6.20 21.62
C ALA A 85 -0.75 4.73 21.19
N GLN A 86 -0.93 3.82 22.15
CA GLN A 86 -1.10 2.40 21.86
C GLN A 86 -2.41 2.12 21.12
N ALA A 87 -3.51 2.77 21.49
CA ALA A 87 -4.79 2.63 20.81
C ALA A 87 -4.71 3.07 19.34
N TRP A 88 -4.13 4.25 19.07
CA TRP A 88 -3.90 4.72 17.70
C TRP A 88 -2.98 3.79 16.90
N PHE A 89 -1.93 3.26 17.53
CA PHE A 89 -1.05 2.31 16.87
C PHE A 89 -1.76 1.01 16.49
N ILE A 90 -2.66 0.51 17.33
CA ILE A 90 -3.47 -0.68 17.04
C ILE A 90 -4.38 -0.43 15.84
N ILE A 91 -5.06 0.71 15.80
CA ILE A 91 -5.90 1.11 14.65
C ILE A 91 -5.06 1.20 13.37
N PHE A 92 -3.94 1.92 13.43
CA PHE A 92 -3.04 2.04 12.28
C PHE A 92 -2.52 0.69 11.79
N ARG A 93 -2.14 -0.21 12.71
CA ARG A 93 -1.70 -1.57 12.38
C ARG A 93 -2.80 -2.39 11.72
N PHE A 94 -4.05 -2.27 12.18
CA PHE A 94 -5.17 -2.97 11.57
C PHE A 94 -5.34 -2.53 10.11
N LEU A 95 -5.38 -1.21 9.88
CA LEU A 95 -5.51 -0.63 8.54
C LEU A 95 -4.38 -1.05 7.60
N SER A 96 -3.14 -0.77 8.01
CA SER A 96 -1.94 -1.06 7.22
C SER A 96 -1.83 -2.54 6.89
N ARG A 97 -2.10 -3.44 7.84
CA ARG A 97 -2.06 -4.88 7.59
C ARG A 97 -3.02 -5.30 6.49
N LYS A 98 -4.26 -4.80 6.48
CA LYS A 98 -5.25 -5.17 5.44
C LYS A 98 -4.87 -4.66 4.06
N ILE A 99 -4.33 -3.45 3.99
CA ILE A 99 -3.80 -2.87 2.75
C ILE A 99 -2.60 -3.69 2.26
N ILE A 100 -1.65 -4.02 3.13
CA ILE A 100 -0.46 -4.84 2.80
C ILE A 100 -0.86 -6.24 2.34
N GLU A 101 -1.83 -6.89 2.99
CA GLU A 101 -2.38 -8.19 2.56
C GLU A 101 -2.86 -8.12 1.10
N GLY A 102 -3.67 -7.10 0.75
CA GLY A 102 -4.14 -6.88 -0.61
C GLY A 102 -3.03 -6.54 -1.61
N MET A 103 -2.00 -5.79 -1.18
CA MET A 103 -0.84 -5.47 -2.00
C MET A 103 -0.06 -6.73 -2.39
N LEU A 104 0.31 -7.54 -1.39
CA LEU A 104 1.11 -8.75 -1.56
C LEU A 104 0.40 -9.76 -2.44
N GLU A 105 -0.89 -10.00 -2.19
CA GLU A 105 -1.65 -10.95 -3.00
C GLU A 105 -1.79 -10.47 -4.45
N HIS A 106 -2.01 -9.17 -4.67
CA HIS A 106 -2.07 -8.64 -6.03
C HIS A 106 -0.75 -8.86 -6.78
N ARG A 107 0.38 -8.56 -6.14
CA ARG A 107 1.71 -8.75 -6.72
C ARG A 107 1.98 -10.21 -7.05
N ALA A 108 1.64 -11.12 -6.14
CA ALA A 108 1.81 -12.56 -6.34
C ALA A 108 1.02 -13.05 -7.57
N LYS A 109 -0.25 -12.63 -7.71
CA LYS A 109 -1.08 -12.97 -8.88
C LYS A 109 -0.47 -12.45 -10.18
N MET A 110 -0.01 -11.19 -10.21
CA MET A 110 0.63 -10.63 -11.40
C MET A 110 1.93 -11.35 -11.77
N ALA A 111 2.72 -11.77 -10.78
CA ALA A 111 3.93 -12.56 -11.00
C ALA A 111 3.63 -13.95 -11.58
N GLU A 112 2.60 -14.62 -11.06
CA GLU A 112 2.14 -15.91 -11.57
C GLU A 112 1.63 -15.81 -13.02
N GLU A 113 0.81 -14.81 -13.33
CA GLU A 113 0.31 -14.55 -14.68
C GLU A 113 1.44 -14.29 -15.69
N LYS A 114 2.41 -13.46 -15.29
CA LYS A 114 3.59 -13.19 -16.11
C LYS A 114 4.41 -14.45 -16.37
N ALA A 115 4.64 -15.28 -15.35
CA ALA A 115 5.36 -16.54 -15.50
C ALA A 115 4.65 -17.51 -16.45
N LYS A 116 3.31 -17.59 -16.39
CA LYS A 116 2.51 -18.42 -17.32
C LYS A 116 2.63 -17.95 -18.77
N GLN A 117 2.64 -16.63 -19.00
CA GLN A 117 2.81 -16.04 -20.33
C GLN A 117 4.21 -16.35 -20.89
N GLU A 118 5.27 -16.19 -20.09
CA GLU A 118 6.65 -16.48 -20.49
C GLU A 118 6.89 -17.97 -20.81
N ILE A 119 6.17 -18.89 -20.17
CA ILE A 119 6.22 -20.33 -20.47
C ILE A 119 5.45 -20.63 -21.77
N GLY A 120 4.31 -19.97 -22.00
CA GLY A 120 3.50 -20.14 -23.22
C GLY A 120 4.14 -19.57 -24.49
N ASP A 121 4.96 -18.53 -24.37
CA ASP A 121 5.64 -17.86 -25.51
C ASP A 121 6.96 -18.54 -25.94
N LYS A 122 7.44 -19.59 -25.25
CA LYS A 122 8.61 -20.34 -25.73
C LYS A 122 8.23 -21.17 -26.96
N PRO A 123 8.81 -20.92 -28.15
CA PRO A 123 8.52 -21.73 -29.32
C PRO A 123 9.08 -23.15 -29.13
N ASP A 124 8.27 -24.16 -29.42
CA ASP A 124 8.68 -25.57 -29.52
C ASP A 124 9.85 -25.70 -30.50
N LYS A 125 11.08 -25.77 -29.98
CA LYS A 125 12.25 -26.19 -30.76
C LYS A 125 12.50 -27.69 -30.57
N ILE A 126 11.57 -28.51 -31.05
CA ILE A 126 11.73 -29.96 -31.28
C ILE A 126 10.77 -30.26 -32.45
N THR A 127 11.16 -30.44 -33.71
CA THR A 127 12.05 -31.38 -34.40
C THR A 127 12.22 -30.86 -35.84
N ASP A 128 13.37 -30.93 -36.50
CA ASP A 128 13.66 -32.04 -37.42
C ASP A 128 15.12 -31.93 -37.85
N LYS A 129 15.95 -32.88 -37.38
CA LYS A 129 17.25 -33.16 -38.00
C LYS A 129 17.28 -34.63 -38.37
N GLY A 130 16.96 -34.88 -39.64
CA GLY A 130 17.75 -35.77 -40.47
C GLY A 130 17.18 -37.17 -40.62
N LYS A 131 16.38 -37.37 -41.67
CA LYS A 131 16.19 -38.69 -42.27
C LYS A 131 17.41 -39.01 -43.15
N PRO A 132 18.12 -40.14 -42.95
CA PRO A 132 19.20 -40.53 -43.85
C PRO A 132 18.65 -41.32 -45.05
N ARG A 133 19.19 -40.95 -46.22
CA ARG A 133 19.20 -41.56 -47.57
C ARG A 133 18.04 -42.46 -47.99
#